data_AF-A0A1E5L9H2-F1
#
_entry.id   AF-A0A1E5L9H2-F1
#
_cell.length_a   1.000
_cell.length_b   1.000
_cell.length_c   1.000
_cell.angle_alpha   90.00
_cell.angle_beta   90.00
_cell.angle_gamma   90.00
#
_symmetry.space_group_name_H-M   'P 1'
#
loop_
_entity.id
_entity.type
_entity.pdbx_description
1 polymer ?
#
loop_
_entity_poly.entity_id
_entity_poly.type
_entity_poly.pdbx_seq_one_letter_code
_entity_poly.pdbx_strand_id
1 'polypeptide(L)'
;MMLPREHGAWAMLIMPLILGSLLSGFTVGHALLFLGTVSLYLSIYPLTRIVKGERKNGDLYYRWFFIYLVFSIFFVVPLVWTHPWLMTLGIVLLPVVAVNIVNAKRNNERSLLNDFVAIIGMSIGGVAGVYINSAHEPNFQLMLYVWLLSVIYFMTSTFHVKTLIREKGNTKFKFISRMYHAVIIIFTALTLPYHWFLAFIPAIIKGLLPSKPQRPLVIGLVELAHAMIFVILIVYLYYR
;
A
#
# COMPACT_ATOMS: atom_id res chain seq x y z
N MET A 1 11.63 2.52 19.78
CA MET A 1 10.67 2.68 18.66
C MET A 1 10.22 1.30 18.21
N MET A 2 8.92 1.07 17.99
CA MET A 2 8.43 -0.19 17.43
C MET A 2 8.14 -0.03 15.95
N LEU A 3 8.82 -0.80 15.11
CA LEU A 3 8.68 -0.77 13.65
C LEU A 3 8.16 -2.12 13.15
N PRO A 4 7.20 -2.14 12.20
CA PRO A 4 6.84 -3.34 11.48
C PRO A 4 8.06 -3.95 10.76
N ARG A 5 8.24 -5.27 10.88
CA ARG A 5 9.34 -6.01 10.21
C ARG A 5 9.06 -6.27 8.72
N GLU A 6 8.01 -5.66 8.18
CA GLU A 6 7.47 -5.93 6.86
C GLU A 6 8.00 -4.93 5.85
N HIS A 7 9.21 -5.17 5.35
CA HIS A 7 9.88 -4.26 4.43
C HIS A 7 9.06 -3.94 3.18
N GLY A 8 8.32 -4.91 2.63
CA GLY A 8 7.46 -4.71 1.45
C GLY A 8 6.20 -3.88 1.71
N ALA A 9 5.65 -3.91 2.93
CA ALA A 9 4.45 -3.14 3.28
C ALA A 9 4.71 -1.63 3.28
N TRP A 10 5.95 -1.21 3.50
CA TRP A 10 6.36 0.20 3.38
C TRP A 10 6.20 0.73 1.97
N ALA A 11 6.56 -0.06 0.95
CA ALA A 11 6.34 0.32 -0.45
C ALA A 11 4.84 0.46 -0.75
N MET A 12 4.03 -0.49 -0.26
CA MET A 12 2.57 -0.48 -0.43
C MET A 12 1.90 0.73 0.21
N LEU A 13 2.43 1.23 1.33
CA LEU A 13 1.93 2.43 2.00
C LEU A 13 2.37 3.71 1.28
N ILE A 14 3.67 3.82 0.98
CA ILE A 14 4.30 5.08 0.59
C ILE A 14 4.10 5.35 -0.91
N MET A 15 4.22 4.34 -1.78
CA MET A 15 4.20 4.57 -3.23
C MET A 15 2.86 5.08 -3.76
N PRO A 16 1.67 4.62 -3.28
CA PRO A 16 0.40 5.21 -3.71
C PRO A 16 0.32 6.69 -3.33
N LEU A 17 0.73 7.05 -2.11
CA LEU A 17 0.81 8.46 -1.67
C LEU A 17 1.73 9.27 -2.58
N ILE A 18 2.92 8.76 -2.92
CA ILE A 18 3.85 9.44 -3.83
C ILE A 18 3.21 9.61 -5.20
N LEU A 19 2.62 8.54 -5.74
CA LEU A 19 2.00 8.55 -7.05
C LEU A 19 0.89 9.62 -7.12
N GLY A 20 -0.04 9.61 -6.16
CA GLY A 20 -1.09 10.62 -6.08
C GLY A 20 -0.53 12.03 -5.99
N SER A 21 0.42 12.26 -5.08
CA SER A 21 1.04 13.57 -4.85
C SER A 21 1.77 14.10 -6.08
N LEU A 22 2.46 13.23 -6.82
CA LEU A 22 3.21 13.64 -8.01
C LEU A 22 2.27 13.99 -9.17
N LEU A 23 1.23 13.19 -9.41
CA LEU A 23 0.29 13.42 -10.52
C LEU A 23 -0.59 14.65 -10.31
N SER A 24 -0.89 15.02 -9.05
CA SER A 24 -1.65 16.24 -8.72
C SER A 24 -0.78 17.45 -8.40
N GLY A 25 0.55 17.29 -8.34
CA GLY A 25 1.51 18.32 -7.94
C GLY A 25 1.85 18.29 -6.44
N PHE A 26 3.13 18.24 -6.08
CA PHE A 26 3.52 18.15 -4.67
C PHE A 26 3.34 19.48 -3.94
N THR A 27 2.82 19.43 -2.70
CA THR A 27 2.62 20.59 -1.82
C THR A 27 2.94 20.22 -0.38
N VAL A 28 3.01 21.22 0.52
CA VAL A 28 3.21 21.01 1.96
C VAL A 28 2.10 20.12 2.56
N GLY A 29 0.87 20.20 2.04
CA GLY A 29 -0.23 19.33 2.47
C GLY A 29 0.10 17.84 2.30
N HIS A 30 0.80 17.47 1.22
CA HIS A 30 1.24 16.10 1.00
C HIS A 30 2.27 15.67 2.05
N ALA A 31 3.23 16.53 2.40
CA ALA A 31 4.20 16.22 3.46
C ALA A 31 3.51 15.92 4.80
N LEU A 32 2.50 16.70 5.17
CA LEU A 32 1.66 16.43 6.34
C LEU A 32 0.92 15.10 6.21
N LEU A 33 0.36 14.81 5.02
CA LEU A 33 -0.36 13.56 4.75
C LEU A 33 0.56 12.35 4.89
N PHE A 34 1.79 12.44 4.38
CA PHE A 34 2.82 11.40 4.54
C PHE A 34 3.13 11.15 6.01
N LEU A 35 3.48 12.19 6.76
CA LEU A 35 3.83 12.06 8.17
C LEU A 35 2.66 11.50 8.98
N GLY A 36 1.46 12.04 8.77
CA GLY A 36 0.24 11.58 9.43
C GLY A 36 -0.11 10.12 9.13
N THR A 37 0.00 9.71 7.87
CA THR A 37 -0.30 8.34 7.42
C THR A 37 0.75 7.35 7.88
N VAL A 38 2.03 7.71 7.83
CA VAL A 38 3.13 6.87 8.36
C VAL A 38 2.98 6.70 9.87
N SER A 39 2.70 7.76 10.62
CA SER A 39 2.41 7.68 12.05
C SER A 39 1.20 6.80 12.33
N LEU A 40 0.11 6.93 11.55
CA LEU A 40 -1.06 6.06 11.69
C LEU A 40 -0.71 4.60 11.46
N TYR A 41 0.01 4.29 10.38
CA TYR A 41 0.44 2.93 10.07
C TYR A 41 1.34 2.34 11.17
N LEU A 42 2.26 3.14 11.71
CA LEU A 42 3.11 2.73 12.83
C LEU A 42 2.32 2.37 14.09
N SER A 43 1.15 3.00 14.32
CA SER A 43 0.27 2.67 15.44
C SER A 43 -0.40 1.29 15.32
N ILE A 44 -0.54 0.75 14.09
CA ILE A 44 -1.20 -0.54 13.85
C ILE A 44 -0.43 -1.69 14.50
N TYR A 45 0.91 -1.65 14.48
CA TYR A 45 1.71 -2.69 15.10
C TYR A 45 1.49 -2.83 16.61
N PRO A 46 1.70 -1.80 17.46
CA PRO A 46 1.40 -1.91 18.88
C PRO A 46 -0.09 -2.18 19.13
N LEU A 47 -1.02 -1.64 18.32
CA LEU A 47 -2.45 -1.93 18.44
C LEU A 47 -2.74 -3.43 18.29
N THR A 48 -2.20 -4.09 17.27
CA THR A 48 -2.42 -5.54 17.07
C THR A 48 -1.86 -6.37 18.23
N ARG A 49 -0.74 -5.95 18.85
CA ARG A 49 -0.16 -6.60 20.03
C ARG A 49 -1.04 -6.44 21.28
N ILE A 50 -1.56 -5.23 21.51
CA ILE A 50 -2.54 -4.95 22.58
C ILE A 50 -3.77 -5.83 22.39
N VAL A 51 -4.32 -5.86 21.17
CA VAL A 51 -5.56 -6.58 20.86
C VAL A 51 -5.40 -8.10 20.99
N LYS A 52 -4.20 -8.64 20.79
CA LYS A 52 -3.85 -10.04 21.07
C LYS A 52 -3.73 -10.37 22.56
N GLY A 53 -3.77 -9.36 23.44
CA GLY A 53 -3.57 -9.56 24.88
C GLY A 53 -2.13 -9.94 25.24
N GLU A 54 -1.14 -9.56 24.42
CA GLU A 54 0.27 -9.83 24.72
C GLU A 54 0.70 -9.06 25.98
N ARG A 55 0.80 -9.77 27.11
CA ARG A 55 1.13 -9.18 28.42
C ARG A 55 2.59 -8.75 28.51
N LYS A 56 3.49 -9.43 27.81
CA LYS A 56 4.92 -9.12 27.81
C LYS A 56 5.14 -7.79 27.10
N ASN A 57 5.55 -6.76 27.83
CA ASN A 57 5.72 -5.38 27.36
C ASN A 57 4.41 -4.61 27.07
N GLY A 58 3.30 -4.95 27.74
CA GLY A 58 2.00 -4.28 27.58
C GLY A 58 2.08 -2.75 27.62
N ASP A 59 2.69 -2.21 28.67
CA ASP A 59 2.86 -0.75 28.85
C ASP A 59 3.61 -0.09 27.69
N LEU A 60 4.59 -0.79 27.13
CA LEU A 60 5.36 -0.31 25.99
C LEU A 60 4.48 -0.28 24.72
N TYR A 61 3.62 -1.28 24.51
CA TYR A 61 2.68 -1.27 23.38
C TYR A 61 1.70 -0.09 23.49
N TYR A 62 1.05 0.10 24.64
CA TYR A 62 0.15 1.25 24.85
C TYR A 62 0.87 2.58 24.64
N ARG A 63 2.06 2.76 25.23
CA ARG A 63 2.85 3.97 25.09
C ARG A 63 3.13 4.30 23.62
N TRP A 64 3.65 3.34 22.84
CA TRP A 64 3.95 3.60 21.42
C TRP A 64 2.70 3.75 20.57
N PHE A 65 1.61 3.03 20.88
CA PHE A 65 0.32 3.23 20.22
C PHE A 65 -0.14 4.68 20.35
N PHE A 66 -0.21 5.21 21.58
CA PHE A 66 -0.66 6.58 21.82
C PHE A 66 0.31 7.63 21.27
N ILE A 67 1.62 7.42 21.36
CA ILE A 67 2.60 8.32 20.73
C ILE A 67 2.32 8.43 19.23
N TYR A 68 2.27 7.31 18.52
CA TYR A 68 2.03 7.32 17.08
C TYR A 68 0.66 7.87 16.70
N LEU A 69 -0.38 7.59 17.51
CA LEU A 69 -1.71 8.13 17.30
C LEU A 69 -1.74 9.66 17.46
N VAL A 70 -1.10 10.20 18.51
CA VAL A 70 -1.00 11.65 18.73
C VAL A 70 -0.25 12.33 17.58
N PHE A 71 0.87 11.77 17.12
CA PHE A 71 1.57 12.30 15.95
C PHE A 71 0.72 12.25 14.69
N SER A 72 -0.04 11.16 14.48
CA SER A 72 -0.95 11.05 13.35
C SER A 72 -2.03 12.14 13.40
N ILE A 73 -2.69 12.31 14.56
CA ILE A 73 -3.70 13.35 14.78
C ILE A 73 -3.11 14.74 14.52
N PHE A 74 -1.92 15.02 15.05
CA PHE A 74 -1.25 16.32 14.88
C PHE A 74 -1.05 16.70 13.40
N PHE A 75 -0.68 15.74 12.55
CA PHE A 75 -0.48 16.00 11.12
C PHE A 75 -1.76 15.91 10.27
N VAL A 76 -2.71 15.04 10.64
CA VAL A 76 -3.94 14.81 9.87
C VAL A 76 -5.02 15.85 10.18
N VAL A 77 -5.15 16.33 11.43
CA VAL A 77 -6.21 17.29 11.81
C VAL A 77 -6.18 18.59 10.99
N PRO A 78 -5.02 19.24 10.76
CA PRO A 78 -4.97 20.43 9.89
C PRO A 78 -5.45 20.14 8.46
N LEU A 79 -5.15 18.95 7.94
CA LEU A 79 -5.61 18.53 6.62
C LEU A 79 -7.12 18.31 6.59
N VAL A 80 -7.68 17.61 7.57
CA VAL A 80 -9.14 17.40 7.64
C VAL A 80 -9.87 18.73 7.87
N TRP A 81 -9.30 19.66 8.63
CA TRP A 81 -9.89 20.98 8.83
C TRP A 81 -9.99 21.78 7.53
N THR A 82 -8.94 21.74 6.71
CA THR A 82 -8.87 22.44 5.43
C THR A 82 -9.55 21.66 4.28
N HIS A 83 -9.64 20.34 4.42
CA HIS A 83 -10.15 19.39 3.42
C HIS A 83 -11.09 18.37 4.09
N PRO A 84 -12.31 18.77 4.53
CA PRO A 84 -13.18 17.93 5.37
C PRO A 84 -13.55 16.58 4.76
N TRP A 85 -13.59 16.48 3.43
CA TRP A 85 -13.90 15.22 2.75
C TRP A 85 -12.85 14.13 3.01
N LEU A 86 -11.62 14.47 3.43
CA LEU A 86 -10.62 13.47 3.88
C LEU A 86 -11.13 12.59 5.02
N MET A 87 -12.10 13.09 5.82
CA MET A 87 -12.76 12.28 6.84
C MET A 87 -13.46 11.05 6.24
N THR A 88 -14.02 11.17 5.03
CA THR A 88 -14.69 10.04 4.36
C THR A 88 -13.71 8.91 4.05
N LEU A 89 -12.49 9.23 3.61
CA LEU A 89 -11.41 8.26 3.41
C LEU A 89 -11.02 7.57 4.73
N GLY A 90 -10.97 8.33 5.83
CA GLY A 90 -10.74 7.78 7.17
C GLY A 90 -11.82 6.76 7.58
N ILE A 91 -13.09 7.07 7.34
CA ILE A 91 -14.22 6.17 7.61
C ILE A 91 -14.13 4.90 6.74
N VAL A 92 -13.82 5.04 5.46
CA VAL A 92 -13.65 3.90 4.53
C VAL A 92 -12.50 2.97 4.95
N LEU A 93 -11.49 3.48 5.66
CA LEU A 93 -10.39 2.67 6.19
C LEU A 93 -10.78 1.88 7.46
N LEU A 94 -11.85 2.24 8.18
CA LEU A 94 -12.24 1.53 9.42
C LEU A 94 -12.55 0.04 9.19
N PRO A 95 -13.35 -0.36 8.18
CA PRO A 95 -13.54 -1.77 7.85
C PRO A 95 -12.23 -2.50 7.50
N VAL A 96 -11.33 -1.84 6.77
CA VAL A 96 -10.01 -2.42 6.42
C VAL A 96 -9.21 -2.72 7.67
N VAL A 97 -9.14 -1.76 8.60
CA VAL A 97 -8.45 -1.92 9.89
C VAL A 97 -9.12 -3.02 10.71
N ALA A 98 -10.46 -3.06 10.76
CA ALA A 98 -11.20 -4.10 11.49
C ALA A 98 -10.89 -5.52 10.97
N VAL A 99 -10.92 -5.72 9.65
CA VAL A 99 -10.58 -7.02 9.03
C VAL A 99 -9.14 -7.43 9.36
N ASN A 100 -8.19 -6.49 9.30
CA ASN A 100 -6.79 -6.75 9.65
C ASN A 100 -6.64 -7.12 11.13
N ILE A 101 -7.36 -6.44 12.03
CA ILE A 101 -7.36 -6.74 13.46
C ILE A 101 -7.96 -8.13 13.74
N VAL A 102 -9.06 -8.49 13.07
CA VAL A 102 -9.67 -9.83 13.20
C VAL A 102 -8.70 -10.91 12.73
N ASN A 103 -8.02 -10.71 11.60
CA ASN A 103 -6.99 -11.64 11.13
C ASN A 103 -5.79 -11.70 12.09
N ALA A 104 -5.39 -10.57 12.69
CA ALA A 104 -4.37 -10.54 13.72
C ALA A 104 -4.77 -11.39 14.93
N LYS A 105 -5.97 -11.22 15.49
CA LYS A 105 -6.46 -12.07 16.60
C LYS A 105 -6.40 -13.57 16.29
N ARG A 106 -6.62 -13.95 15.02
CA ARG A 106 -6.58 -15.34 14.53
C ARG A 106 -5.18 -15.81 14.14
N ASN A 107 -4.14 -14.99 14.33
CA ASN A 107 -2.76 -15.25 13.85
C ASN A 107 -2.69 -15.54 12.34
N ASN A 108 -3.58 -14.91 11.58
CA ASN A 108 -3.75 -15.07 10.13
C ASN A 108 -3.49 -13.77 9.37
N GLU A 109 -2.64 -12.88 9.91
CA GLU A 109 -2.22 -11.60 9.29
C GLU A 109 -1.64 -11.79 7.89
N ARG A 110 -1.23 -13.02 7.62
CA ARG A 110 -0.35 -13.44 6.56
C ARG A 110 -1.05 -14.14 5.41
N SER A 111 -2.38 -14.25 5.51
CA SER A 111 -3.24 -14.77 4.45
C SER A 111 -3.26 -13.83 3.24
N LEU A 112 -3.43 -14.42 2.06
CA LEU A 112 -3.52 -13.65 0.81
C LEU A 112 -4.69 -12.66 0.83
N LEU A 113 -5.85 -13.07 1.38
CA LEU A 113 -7.01 -12.20 1.50
C LEU A 113 -6.76 -11.01 2.42
N ASN A 114 -6.08 -11.22 3.56
CA ASN A 114 -5.73 -10.12 4.44
C ASN A 114 -4.75 -9.14 3.78
N ASP A 115 -3.76 -9.66 3.04
CA ASP A 115 -2.82 -8.83 2.28
C ASP A 115 -3.56 -7.98 1.22
N PHE A 116 -4.55 -8.54 0.53
CA PHE A 116 -5.38 -7.80 -0.45
C PHE A 116 -6.19 -6.68 0.19
N VAL A 117 -6.83 -6.95 1.34
CA VAL A 117 -7.58 -5.94 2.07
C VAL A 117 -6.65 -4.80 2.53
N ALA A 118 -5.44 -5.13 3.01
CA ALA A 118 -4.44 -4.13 3.37
C ALA A 118 -3.98 -3.31 2.15
N ILE A 119 -3.75 -3.92 0.99
CA ILE A 119 -3.37 -3.21 -0.25
C ILE A 119 -4.47 -2.26 -0.70
N ILE A 120 -5.72 -2.70 -0.69
CA ILE A 120 -6.90 -1.90 -1.03
C ILE A 120 -6.95 -0.64 -0.16
N GLY A 121 -6.76 -0.79 1.15
CA GLY A 121 -6.74 0.34 2.08
C GLY A 121 -5.52 1.23 1.93
N MET A 122 -4.31 0.69 1.86
CA MET A 122 -3.09 1.49 1.69
C MET A 122 -3.10 2.28 0.38
N SER A 123 -3.71 1.74 -0.68
CA SER A 123 -3.87 2.44 -1.96
C SER A 123 -4.77 3.68 -1.88
N ILE A 124 -5.65 3.79 -0.85
CA ILE A 124 -6.44 5.00 -0.59
C ILE A 124 -5.54 6.20 -0.28
N GLY A 125 -4.32 5.97 0.22
CA GLY A 125 -3.33 7.04 0.38
C GLY A 125 -3.09 7.81 -0.92
N GLY A 126 -3.09 7.14 -2.08
CA GLY A 126 -2.97 7.81 -3.37
C GLY A 126 -4.19 8.67 -3.73
N VAL A 127 -5.40 8.24 -3.37
CA VAL A 127 -6.63 9.05 -3.51
C VAL A 127 -6.52 10.32 -2.67
N ALA A 128 -6.09 10.18 -1.41
CA ALA A 128 -5.87 11.31 -0.51
C ALA A 128 -4.81 12.28 -1.07
N GLY A 129 -3.74 11.76 -1.68
CA GLY A 129 -2.73 12.57 -2.38
C GLY A 129 -3.35 13.43 -3.48
N VAL A 130 -4.10 12.82 -4.40
CA VAL A 130 -4.76 13.58 -5.49
C VAL A 130 -5.74 14.62 -4.95
N TYR A 131 -6.49 14.27 -3.90
CA TYR A 131 -7.54 15.13 -3.34
C TYR A 131 -7.01 16.43 -2.73
N ILE A 132 -5.82 16.43 -2.13
CA ILE A 132 -5.24 17.63 -1.49
C ILE A 132 -5.18 18.83 -2.44
N ASN A 133 -4.89 18.62 -3.73
CA ASN A 133 -4.84 19.73 -4.68
C ASN A 133 -6.11 19.89 -5.54
N SER A 134 -7.04 18.94 -5.46
CA SER A 134 -8.28 18.95 -6.23
C SER A 134 -9.51 19.16 -5.34
N ALA A 135 -9.35 19.72 -4.15
CA ALA A 135 -10.41 19.84 -3.15
C ALA A 135 -11.66 20.59 -3.65
N HIS A 136 -11.44 21.63 -4.47
CA HIS A 136 -12.48 22.51 -4.98
C HIS A 136 -13.17 21.92 -6.22
N GLU A 137 -12.39 21.23 -7.07
CA GLU A 137 -12.86 20.51 -8.25
C GLU A 137 -12.25 19.09 -8.26
N PRO A 138 -12.87 18.12 -7.56
CA PRO A 138 -12.29 16.80 -7.39
C PRO A 138 -12.09 16.06 -8.71
N ASN A 139 -10.84 15.69 -9.00
CA ASN A 139 -10.53 14.85 -10.15
C ASN A 139 -10.75 13.38 -9.81
N PHE A 140 -12.02 12.97 -9.76
CA PHE A 140 -12.43 11.60 -9.41
C PHE A 140 -11.82 10.54 -10.35
N GLN A 141 -11.63 10.87 -11.62
CA GLN A 141 -11.02 9.97 -12.59
C GLN A 141 -9.55 9.69 -12.24
N LEU A 142 -8.76 10.73 -11.94
CA LEU A 142 -7.38 10.58 -11.52
C LEU A 142 -7.27 9.83 -10.18
N MET A 143 -8.14 10.14 -9.22
CA MET A 143 -8.22 9.41 -7.95
C MET A 143 -8.45 7.91 -8.16
N LEU A 144 -9.44 7.57 -9.01
CA LEU A 144 -9.77 6.19 -9.33
C LEU A 144 -8.59 5.50 -10.02
N TYR A 145 -7.93 6.15 -10.98
CA TYR A 145 -6.77 5.57 -11.64
C TYR A 145 -5.60 5.35 -10.67
N VAL A 146 -5.23 6.33 -9.87
CA VAL A 146 -4.14 6.19 -8.88
C VAL A 146 -4.41 5.02 -7.93
N TRP A 147 -5.67 4.90 -7.47
CA TRP A 147 -6.08 3.80 -6.61
C TRP A 147 -6.01 2.44 -7.33
N LEU A 148 -6.64 2.30 -8.50
CA LEU A 148 -6.67 1.05 -9.26
C LEU A 148 -5.26 0.59 -9.66
N LEU A 149 -4.44 1.50 -10.19
CA LEU A 149 -3.06 1.25 -10.56
C LEU A 149 -2.24 0.71 -9.39
N SER A 150 -2.37 1.36 -8.22
CA SER A 150 -1.69 0.95 -7.00
C SER A 150 -2.15 -0.44 -6.53
N VAL A 151 -3.47 -0.69 -6.52
CA VAL A 151 -4.04 -1.98 -6.13
C VAL A 151 -3.52 -3.10 -7.04
N ILE A 152 -3.63 -2.93 -8.36
CA ILE A 152 -3.20 -3.92 -9.35
C ILE A 152 -1.70 -4.20 -9.21
N TYR A 153 -0.89 -3.15 -9.09
CA TYR A 153 0.56 -3.27 -8.97
C TYR A 153 0.95 -4.04 -7.70
N PHE A 154 0.41 -3.67 -6.54
CA PHE A 154 0.80 -4.28 -5.27
C PHE A 154 0.21 -5.67 -5.05
N MET A 155 -0.95 -5.98 -5.64
CA MET A 155 -1.44 -7.36 -5.69
C MET A 155 -0.52 -8.25 -6.53
N THR A 156 -0.04 -7.75 -7.68
CA THR A 156 0.94 -8.44 -8.54
C THR A 156 2.24 -8.72 -7.77
N SER A 157 2.79 -7.71 -7.10
CA SER A 157 3.95 -7.84 -6.21
C SER A 157 3.71 -8.90 -5.11
N THR A 158 2.53 -8.92 -4.50
CA THR A 158 2.20 -9.86 -3.41
C THR A 158 2.18 -11.31 -3.85
N PHE A 159 1.62 -11.60 -5.02
CA PHE A 159 1.69 -12.94 -5.61
C PHE A 159 3.14 -13.37 -5.80
N HIS A 160 3.97 -12.52 -6.40
CA HIS A 160 5.39 -12.79 -6.60
C HIS A 160 6.11 -13.07 -5.27
N VAL A 161 6.01 -12.16 -4.30
CA VAL A 161 6.66 -12.29 -2.98
C VAL A 161 6.24 -13.57 -2.26
N LYS A 162 4.95 -13.94 -2.32
CA LYS A 162 4.48 -15.19 -1.71
C LYS A 162 5.12 -16.43 -2.35
N THR A 163 5.35 -16.45 -3.67
CA THR A 163 6.05 -17.57 -4.33
C THR A 163 7.50 -17.74 -3.84
N LEU A 164 8.12 -16.67 -3.32
CA LEU A 164 9.52 -16.68 -2.85
C LEU A 164 9.65 -17.05 -1.37
N ILE A 165 8.65 -16.73 -0.55
CA ILE A 165 8.70 -16.86 0.91
C ILE A 165 7.81 -17.99 1.42
N ARG A 166 6.49 -17.78 1.46
CA ARG A 166 5.54 -18.69 2.13
C ARG A 166 5.13 -19.86 1.27
N GLU A 167 4.86 -19.59 0.01
CA GLU A 167 4.44 -20.57 -1.00
C GLU A 167 5.65 -21.10 -1.77
N LYS A 168 6.83 -21.03 -1.13
CA LYS A 168 8.09 -21.48 -1.71
C LYS A 168 8.02 -22.98 -1.95
N GLY A 169 8.12 -23.36 -3.23
CA GLY A 169 8.03 -24.75 -3.67
C GLY A 169 6.62 -25.23 -3.99
N ASN A 170 5.58 -24.45 -3.68
CA ASN A 170 4.20 -24.78 -4.04
C ASN A 170 3.97 -24.57 -5.55
N THR A 171 3.97 -25.66 -6.32
CA THR A 171 3.82 -25.62 -7.78
C THR A 171 2.44 -25.11 -8.22
N LYS A 172 1.38 -25.47 -7.49
CA LYS A 172 0.03 -24.93 -7.73
C LYS A 172 -0.01 -23.42 -7.53
N PHE A 173 0.52 -22.91 -6.43
CA PHE A 173 0.55 -21.47 -6.19
C PHE A 173 1.42 -20.71 -7.19
N LYS A 174 2.55 -21.27 -7.62
CA LYS A 174 3.37 -20.71 -8.71
C LYS A 174 2.60 -20.63 -10.03
N PHE A 175 1.82 -21.66 -10.36
CA PHE A 175 0.96 -21.63 -11.54
C PHE A 175 -0.11 -20.53 -11.43
N ILE A 176 -0.83 -20.47 -10.31
CA ILE A 176 -1.83 -19.41 -10.03
C ILE A 176 -1.20 -18.02 -10.16
N SER A 177 -0.02 -17.82 -9.57
CA SER A 177 0.73 -16.56 -9.67
C SER A 177 1.04 -16.21 -11.12
N ARG A 178 1.58 -17.14 -11.93
CA ARG A 178 1.87 -16.88 -13.34
C ARG A 178 0.61 -16.55 -14.15
N MET A 179 -0.49 -17.27 -13.92
CA MET A 179 -1.78 -17.00 -14.57
C MET A 179 -2.30 -15.62 -14.18
N TYR A 180 -2.20 -15.25 -12.90
CA TYR A 180 -2.56 -13.91 -12.44
C TYR A 180 -1.75 -12.83 -13.17
N HIS A 181 -0.42 -12.97 -13.28
CA HIS A 181 0.41 -12.00 -13.99
C HIS A 181 0.07 -11.91 -15.49
N ALA A 182 -0.22 -13.04 -16.14
CA ALA A 182 -0.64 -13.09 -17.54
C ALA A 182 -2.04 -12.49 -17.78
N VAL A 183 -2.97 -12.65 -16.83
CA VAL A 183 -4.28 -12.01 -16.91
C VAL A 183 -4.15 -10.50 -16.68
N ILE A 184 -3.34 -10.08 -15.70
CA ILE A 184 -3.16 -8.66 -15.40
C ILE A 184 -2.50 -7.91 -16.55
N ILE A 185 -1.52 -8.48 -17.27
CA ILE A 185 -0.93 -7.78 -18.43
C ILE A 185 -1.96 -7.54 -19.53
N ILE A 186 -2.81 -8.54 -19.82
CA ILE A 186 -3.87 -8.42 -20.82
C ILE A 186 -4.92 -7.41 -20.35
N PHE A 187 -5.36 -7.53 -19.09
CA PHE A 187 -6.34 -6.65 -18.50
C PHE A 187 -5.87 -5.18 -18.54
N THR A 188 -4.64 -4.89 -18.11
CA THR A 188 -4.12 -3.51 -18.11
C THR A 188 -3.93 -2.97 -19.53
N ALA A 189 -3.50 -3.79 -20.48
CA ALA A 189 -3.37 -3.39 -21.89
C ALA A 189 -4.73 -3.07 -22.55
N LEU A 190 -5.81 -3.75 -22.14
CA LEU A 190 -7.14 -3.56 -22.72
C LEU A 190 -7.97 -2.45 -22.04
N THR A 191 -7.68 -2.11 -20.78
CA THR A 191 -8.56 -1.24 -19.97
C THR A 191 -7.94 0.09 -19.57
N LEU A 192 -6.61 0.21 -19.54
CA LEU A 192 -5.94 1.47 -19.23
C LEU A 192 -5.71 2.29 -20.51
N PRO A 193 -5.57 3.62 -20.43
CA PRO A 193 -5.10 4.44 -21.55
C PRO A 193 -3.84 3.81 -22.18
N TYR A 194 -3.77 3.83 -23.52
CA TYR A 194 -3.00 2.89 -24.36
C TYR A 194 -1.49 2.79 -24.08
N HIS A 195 -0.91 3.62 -23.21
CA HIS A 195 0.51 3.56 -22.83
C HIS A 195 0.77 3.25 -21.35
N TRP A 196 -0.21 3.36 -20.45
CA TRP A 196 0.01 3.20 -19.01
C TRP A 196 0.33 1.76 -18.59
N PHE A 197 -0.15 0.78 -19.38
CA PHE A 197 0.18 -0.63 -19.16
C PHE A 197 1.70 -0.90 -19.23
N LEU A 198 2.46 -0.06 -19.95
CA LEU A 198 3.92 -0.18 -20.07
C LEU A 198 4.62 -0.10 -18.71
N ALA A 199 4.06 0.66 -17.75
CA ALA A 199 4.62 0.77 -16.41
C ALA A 199 4.58 -0.56 -15.64
N PHE A 200 3.68 -1.49 -16.00
CA PHE A 200 3.56 -2.80 -15.35
C PHE A 200 4.56 -3.83 -15.89
N ILE A 201 5.10 -3.61 -17.09
CA ILE A 201 5.96 -4.59 -17.79
C ILE A 201 7.13 -5.05 -16.90
N PRO A 202 7.93 -4.17 -16.24
CA PRO A 202 9.05 -4.62 -15.41
C PRO A 202 8.61 -5.55 -14.27
N ALA A 203 7.51 -5.23 -13.59
CA ALA A 203 6.98 -6.05 -12.49
C ALA A 203 6.43 -7.39 -12.99
N ILE A 204 5.76 -7.39 -14.15
CA ILE A 204 5.18 -8.59 -14.74
C ILE A 204 6.28 -9.53 -15.25
N ILE A 205 7.28 -9.02 -15.97
CA ILE A 205 8.44 -9.82 -16.42
C ILE A 205 9.11 -10.48 -15.21
N LYS A 206 9.40 -9.71 -14.15
CA LYS A 206 9.96 -10.26 -12.91
C LYS A 206 9.09 -11.37 -12.32
N GLY A 207 7.76 -11.20 -12.31
CA GLY A 207 6.81 -12.19 -11.81
C GLY A 207 6.77 -13.50 -12.61
N LEU A 208 7.05 -13.44 -13.90
CA LEU A 208 7.08 -14.59 -14.81
C LEU A 208 8.43 -15.31 -14.80
N LEU A 209 9.53 -14.61 -14.52
CA LEU A 209 10.87 -15.17 -14.51
C LEU A 209 11.12 -16.08 -13.30
N PRO A 210 11.85 -17.20 -13.49
CA PRO A 210 12.28 -18.04 -12.38
C PRO A 210 13.16 -17.24 -11.43
N SER A 211 12.79 -17.17 -10.17
CA SER A 211 13.52 -16.44 -9.15
C SER A 211 14.09 -17.39 -8.11
N LYS A 212 15.32 -17.12 -7.69
CA LYS A 212 16.02 -17.91 -6.67
C LYS A 212 15.52 -17.53 -5.27
N PRO A 213 15.62 -18.45 -4.29
CA PRO A 213 15.34 -18.09 -2.90
C PRO A 213 16.25 -16.96 -2.43
N GLN A 214 15.67 -15.94 -1.80
CA GLN A 214 16.38 -14.76 -1.30
C GLN A 214 15.96 -14.45 0.14
N ARG A 215 16.77 -13.66 0.84
CA ARG A 215 16.42 -13.18 2.19
C ARG A 215 15.24 -12.19 2.09
N PRO A 216 14.29 -12.18 3.05
CA PRO A 216 13.12 -11.29 3.01
C PRO A 216 13.45 -9.81 2.84
N LEU A 217 14.57 -9.33 3.41
CA LEU A 217 15.03 -7.94 3.24
C LEU A 217 15.39 -7.64 1.78
N VAL A 218 16.11 -8.55 1.11
CA VAL A 218 16.50 -8.40 -0.30
C VAL A 218 15.27 -8.36 -1.19
N ILE A 219 14.31 -9.27 -0.94
CA ILE A 219 13.04 -9.28 -1.66
C ILE A 219 12.32 -7.93 -1.47
N GLY A 220 12.23 -7.43 -0.23
CA GLY A 220 11.62 -6.14 0.07
C GLY A 220 12.28 -4.97 -0.68
N LEU A 221 13.62 -4.94 -0.74
CA LEU A 221 14.35 -3.91 -1.48
C LEU A 221 14.13 -4.01 -3.00
N VAL A 222 14.09 -5.22 -3.55
CA VAL A 222 13.78 -5.45 -4.97
C VAL A 222 12.36 -5.02 -5.30
N GLU A 223 11.38 -5.34 -4.45
CA GLU A 223 9.99 -4.89 -4.63
C GLU A 223 9.88 -3.36 -4.56
N LEU A 224 10.58 -2.72 -3.62
CA LEU A 224 10.63 -1.27 -3.51
C LEU A 224 11.24 -0.63 -4.77
N ALA A 225 12.34 -1.17 -5.29
CA ALA A 225 12.96 -0.69 -6.52
C ALA A 225 12.01 -0.78 -7.72
N HIS A 226 11.30 -1.90 -7.88
CA HIS A 226 10.31 -2.04 -8.95
C HIS A 226 9.13 -1.09 -8.75
N ALA A 227 8.70 -0.85 -7.51
CA ALA A 227 7.60 0.05 -7.22
C ALA A 227 7.98 1.51 -7.56
N MET A 228 9.22 1.91 -7.30
CA MET A 228 9.75 3.20 -7.74
C MET A 228 9.79 3.30 -9.27
N ILE A 229 10.28 2.28 -9.98
CA ILE A 229 10.27 2.25 -11.45
C ILE A 229 8.84 2.39 -11.97
N PHE A 230 7.88 1.67 -11.38
CA PHE A 230 6.46 1.76 -11.73
C PHE A 230 5.92 3.20 -11.57
N VAL A 231 6.14 3.83 -10.41
CA VAL A 231 5.71 5.20 -10.15
C VAL A 231 6.35 6.17 -11.16
N ILE A 232 7.66 6.07 -11.40
CA ILE A 232 8.38 6.92 -12.35
C ILE A 232 7.80 6.77 -13.76
N LEU A 233 7.52 5.54 -14.20
CA LEU A 233 6.95 5.28 -15.52
C LEU A 233 5.53 5.85 -15.62
N ILE A 234 4.65 5.64 -14.63
CA ILE A 234 3.30 6.23 -14.65
C ILE A 234 3.38 7.76 -14.70
N VAL A 235 4.23 8.38 -13.88
CA VAL A 235 4.40 9.84 -13.88
C VAL A 235 4.88 10.33 -15.24
N TYR A 236 5.88 9.68 -15.83
CA TYR A 236 6.38 10.02 -17.15
C TYR A 236 5.29 9.91 -18.23
N LEU A 237 4.52 8.82 -18.22
CA LEU A 237 3.46 8.54 -19.18
C LEU A 237 2.25 9.46 -18.99
N TYR A 238 1.98 9.94 -17.78
CA TYR A 238 0.89 10.90 -17.51
C TYR A 238 1.15 12.27 -18.14
N TYR A 239 2.41 12.74 -18.15
CA TYR A 239 2.78 14.07 -18.66
C TYR A 239 3.18 14.08 -20.15
N ARG A 240 3.01 12.97 -20.87
CA ARG A 240 3.29 12.82 -22.30
C ARG A 240 2.00 12.57 -23.06
#